data_AF-A0A158Q4M2-F1
#
_entry.id   AF-A0A158Q4M2-F1
#
_cell.length_a   1.000
_cell.length_b   1.000
_cell.length_c   1.000
_cell.angle_alpha   90.00
_cell.angle_beta   90.00
_cell.angle_gamma   90.00
#
_symmetry.space_group_name_H-M   'P 1'
#
loop_
_entity.id
_entity.type
_entity.pdbx_description
1 polymer ?
#
loop_
_entity_poly.entity_id
_entity_poly.type
_entity_poly.pdbx_seq_one_letter_code
_entity_poly.pdbx_strand_id
1 'polypeptide(L)'
;MSSKLWPLVRDVGLFKAFKRLAVSEVSKNQKLPRGFCRTPPFGIFVKENFKTNESGDPQKFMIEMKNRWNSLDDSTKKIYFDRSLADFESKKAKFESLSDEEKEKIMKEGLRRKERKQKMKEKKASKRIGQMHKPPSAYNLFVKENSSMFRKAQTVEPKMVMKNIASSWNSLSEQEKKKYVDRAKNLAEEYKSAVKS
;
A
#
# COMPACT_ATOMS: atom_id res chain seq x y z
N MET A 1 9.16 -51.10 -37.51
CA MET A 1 10.35 -51.14 -36.64
C MET A 1 10.31 -49.97 -35.67
N SER A 2 10.76 -50.24 -34.44
CA SER A 2 11.17 -49.31 -33.39
C SER A 2 10.08 -48.62 -32.55
N SER A 3 9.73 -49.31 -31.46
CA SER A 3 9.38 -48.72 -30.18
C SER A 3 10.42 -47.66 -29.78
N LYS A 4 10.04 -46.39 -29.76
CA LYS A 4 10.78 -45.37 -29.00
C LYS A 4 10.09 -45.23 -27.64
N LEU A 5 10.71 -45.91 -26.67
CA LEU A 5 10.47 -45.74 -25.25
C LEU A 5 10.37 -44.24 -24.90
N TRP A 6 9.21 -43.81 -24.39
CA TRP A 6 9.17 -42.64 -23.52
C TRP A 6 9.29 -43.15 -22.09
N PRO A 7 10.46 -43.00 -21.44
CA PRO A 7 10.65 -43.49 -20.09
C PRO A 7 9.77 -42.73 -19.12
N LEU A 8 9.20 -43.49 -18.18
CA LEU A 8 8.51 -43.05 -16.98
C LEU A 8 9.37 -42.05 -16.18
N VAL A 9 9.31 -40.76 -16.52
CA VAL A 9 9.74 -39.70 -15.62
C VAL A 9 8.56 -39.38 -14.71
N ARG A 10 8.36 -40.23 -13.69
CA ARG A 10 7.54 -39.95 -12.50
C ARG A 10 8.25 -38.92 -11.60
N ASP A 11 8.70 -37.82 -12.18
CA ASP A 11 9.21 -36.69 -11.42
C ASP A 11 8.08 -35.68 -11.20
N VAL A 12 7.55 -35.67 -9.98
CA VAL A 12 6.47 -34.79 -9.52
C VAL A 12 6.82 -33.31 -9.75
N GLY A 13 8.11 -32.98 -9.84
CA GLY A 13 8.59 -31.64 -10.20
C GLY A 13 8.24 -31.21 -11.62
N LEU A 14 8.33 -32.12 -12.59
CA LEU A 14 8.08 -31.81 -14.01
C LEU A 14 6.60 -31.68 -14.32
N PHE A 15 5.72 -32.41 -13.64
CA PHE A 15 4.26 -32.21 -13.77
C PHE A 15 3.80 -30.87 -13.18
N LYS A 16 4.41 -30.41 -12.08
CA LYS A 16 4.16 -29.05 -11.56
C LYS A 16 4.71 -27.99 -12.51
N ALA A 17 5.89 -28.18 -13.08
CA ALA A 17 6.46 -27.24 -14.05
C ALA A 17 5.67 -27.21 -15.37
N PHE A 18 5.24 -28.36 -15.89
CA PHE A 18 4.49 -28.47 -17.14
C PHE A 18 3.04 -27.98 -16.99
N LYS A 19 2.36 -28.29 -15.86
CA LYS A 19 1.06 -27.69 -15.54
C LYS A 19 1.19 -26.17 -15.33
N ARG A 20 2.34 -25.70 -14.84
CA ARG A 20 2.64 -24.27 -14.70
C ARG A 20 3.03 -23.60 -16.03
N LEU A 21 3.51 -24.34 -17.04
CA LEU A 21 3.83 -23.83 -18.39
C LEU A 21 2.60 -23.83 -19.32
N ALA A 22 1.82 -24.91 -19.33
CA ALA A 22 0.64 -25.03 -20.20
C ALA A 22 -0.54 -24.14 -19.76
N VAL A 23 -0.73 -23.94 -18.45
CA VAL A 23 -1.68 -22.92 -17.93
C VAL A 23 -1.14 -21.48 -18.14
N SER A 24 0.13 -21.35 -18.54
CA SER A 24 0.81 -20.07 -18.73
C SER A 24 0.71 -19.53 -20.16
N GLU A 25 0.41 -20.35 -21.17
CA GLU A 25 0.50 -19.92 -22.56
C GLU A 25 -0.85 -19.47 -23.14
N VAL A 26 -1.98 -20.11 -22.77
CA VAL A 26 -3.27 -19.83 -23.43
C VAL A 26 -4.19 -18.90 -22.61
N SER A 27 -3.95 -18.71 -21.32
CA SER A 27 -4.85 -17.92 -20.45
C SER A 27 -4.15 -16.93 -19.52
N LYS A 28 -2.92 -16.49 -19.84
CA LYS A 28 -2.40 -15.24 -19.28
C LYS A 28 -3.20 -14.08 -19.87
N ASN A 29 -4.43 -13.93 -19.34
CA ASN A 29 -5.29 -12.77 -19.33
C ASN A 29 -4.60 -11.57 -19.97
N GLN A 30 -4.93 -11.30 -21.22
CA GLN A 30 -4.78 -9.97 -21.81
C GLN A 30 -5.50 -9.01 -20.86
N LYS A 31 -4.76 -8.46 -19.89
CA LYS A 31 -5.31 -7.49 -18.94
C LYS A 31 -5.53 -6.23 -19.74
N LEU A 32 -6.73 -6.11 -20.31
CA LEU A 32 -7.17 -4.91 -20.98
C LEU A 32 -6.94 -3.69 -20.06
N PRO A 33 -6.64 -2.52 -20.63
CA PRO A 33 -6.40 -1.33 -19.82
C PRO A 33 -7.59 -0.99 -18.93
N ARG A 34 -7.33 -0.18 -17.90
CA ARG A 34 -8.35 0.25 -16.94
C ARG A 34 -9.53 0.88 -17.69
N GLY A 35 -10.74 0.43 -17.39
CA GLY A 35 -11.97 0.85 -18.10
C GLY A 35 -12.52 -0.25 -19.00
N PHE A 36 -11.63 -1.09 -19.55
CA PHE A 36 -11.99 -2.22 -20.41
C PHE A 36 -11.87 -3.57 -19.69
N CYS A 37 -11.33 -3.60 -18.47
CA CYS A 37 -11.34 -4.78 -17.61
C CYS A 37 -12.77 -5.27 -17.33
N ARG A 38 -12.92 -6.59 -17.16
CA ARG A 38 -14.15 -7.23 -16.69
C ARG A 38 -14.57 -6.66 -15.34
N THR A 39 -15.80 -6.17 -15.24
CA THR A 39 -16.40 -5.82 -13.94
C THR A 39 -16.74 -7.13 -13.23
N PRO A 40 -16.27 -7.39 -12.00
CA PRO A 40 -16.67 -8.60 -11.29
C PRO A 40 -18.18 -8.61 -11.03
N PRO A 41 -18.84 -9.78 -10.97
CA PRO A 41 -20.29 -9.92 -10.78
C PRO A 41 -20.83 -9.12 -9.58
N PHE A 42 -20.14 -9.24 -8.44
CA PHE A 42 -20.46 -8.45 -7.24
C PHE A 42 -20.38 -6.93 -7.49
N GLY A 43 -19.46 -6.47 -8.33
CA GLY A 43 -19.35 -5.05 -8.69
C GLY A 43 -20.53 -4.55 -9.53
N ILE A 44 -21.17 -5.41 -10.32
CA ILE A 44 -22.42 -5.09 -11.01
C ILE A 44 -23.56 -4.99 -10.00
N PHE A 45 -23.68 -5.99 -9.12
CA PHE A 45 -24.66 -6.00 -8.03
C PHE A 45 -24.58 -4.74 -7.15
N VAL A 46 -23.38 -4.35 -6.71
CA VAL A 46 -23.17 -3.15 -5.90
C VAL A 46 -23.58 -1.88 -6.64
N LYS A 47 -23.31 -1.78 -7.96
CA LYS A 47 -23.71 -0.61 -8.75
C LYS A 47 -25.23 -0.47 -8.85
N GLU A 48 -25.94 -1.57 -9.00
CA GLU A 48 -27.42 -1.58 -9.03
C GLU A 48 -28.00 -1.13 -7.69
N ASN A 49 -27.38 -1.54 -6.58
CA ASN A 49 -27.82 -1.20 -5.23
C ASN A 49 -27.24 0.12 -4.68
N PHE A 50 -26.43 0.85 -5.45
CA PHE A 50 -25.76 2.06 -4.94
C PHE A 50 -26.76 3.20 -4.63
N LYS A 51 -27.89 3.26 -5.34
CA LYS A 51 -28.92 4.28 -5.14
C LYS A 51 -29.63 4.16 -3.79
N THR A 52 -29.64 2.99 -3.17
CA THR A 52 -30.26 2.75 -1.86
C THR A 52 -29.30 2.99 -0.70
N ASN A 53 -28.16 3.66 -0.93
CA ASN A 53 -27.21 4.00 0.12
C ASN A 53 -27.76 5.13 1.02
N GLU A 54 -28.62 4.78 1.96
CA GLU A 54 -29.18 5.70 2.95
C GLU A 54 -28.16 6.09 4.02
N SER A 55 -27.23 5.18 4.35
CA SER A 55 -26.32 5.36 5.49
C SER A 55 -25.28 6.46 5.29
N GLY A 56 -25.00 6.87 4.04
CA GLY A 56 -23.93 7.81 3.70
C GLY A 56 -22.50 7.29 3.95
N ASP A 57 -22.32 6.33 4.87
CA ASP A 57 -21.08 5.63 5.21
C ASP A 57 -20.76 4.55 4.16
N PRO A 58 -19.73 4.76 3.30
CA PRO A 58 -19.38 3.81 2.26
C PRO A 58 -18.91 2.45 2.80
N GLN A 59 -18.30 2.41 4.01
CA GLN A 59 -17.78 1.17 4.58
C GLN A 59 -18.93 0.28 5.04
N LYS A 60 -19.91 0.84 5.76
CA LYS A 60 -21.11 0.11 6.20
C LYS A 60 -21.91 -0.40 5.00
N PHE A 61 -22.14 0.46 4.01
CA PHE A 61 -22.82 0.08 2.77
C PHE A 61 -22.15 -1.12 2.08
N MET A 62 -20.81 -1.11 1.95
CA MET A 62 -20.08 -2.23 1.33
C MET A 62 -20.18 -3.53 2.13
N ILE A 63 -20.19 -3.47 3.47
CA ILE A 63 -20.38 -4.64 4.34
C ILE A 63 -21.80 -5.20 4.14
N GLU A 64 -22.80 -4.34 4.11
CA GLU A 64 -24.19 -4.73 3.87
C GLU A 64 -24.37 -5.39 2.51
N MET A 65 -23.83 -4.79 1.43
CA MET A 65 -23.90 -5.37 0.10
C MET A 65 -23.20 -6.72 0.02
N LYS A 66 -22.05 -6.87 0.70
CA LYS A 66 -21.35 -8.15 0.80
C LYS A 66 -22.24 -9.22 1.45
N ASN A 67 -22.92 -8.87 2.54
CA ASN A 67 -23.82 -9.79 3.23
C ASN A 67 -25.02 -10.16 2.34
N ARG A 68 -25.67 -9.17 1.70
CA ARG A 68 -26.76 -9.40 0.74
C ARG A 68 -26.33 -10.31 -0.40
N TRP A 69 -25.18 -10.04 -1.02
CA TRP A 69 -24.62 -10.87 -2.09
C TRP A 69 -24.38 -12.32 -1.63
N ASN A 70 -23.83 -12.51 -0.43
CA ASN A 70 -23.58 -13.85 0.10
C ASN A 70 -24.88 -14.62 0.32
N SER A 71 -25.95 -13.95 0.74
CA SER A 71 -27.28 -14.53 0.96
C SER A 71 -28.10 -14.79 -0.31
N LEU A 72 -27.66 -14.32 -1.48
CA LEU A 72 -28.33 -14.66 -2.76
C LEU A 72 -28.15 -16.14 -3.10
N ASP A 73 -29.17 -16.71 -3.74
CA ASP A 73 -29.10 -18.05 -4.31
C ASP A 73 -28.18 -18.11 -5.54
N ASP A 74 -27.72 -19.31 -5.88
CA ASP A 74 -26.76 -19.52 -6.97
C ASP A 74 -27.35 -19.17 -8.35
N SER A 75 -28.67 -19.31 -8.53
CA SER A 75 -29.33 -18.97 -9.80
C SER A 75 -29.36 -17.46 -10.02
N THR A 76 -29.66 -16.68 -8.97
CA THR A 76 -29.59 -15.22 -9.01
C THR A 76 -28.16 -14.73 -9.17
N LYS A 77 -27.20 -15.33 -8.46
CA LYS A 77 -25.77 -15.02 -8.65
C LYS A 77 -25.33 -15.27 -10.09
N LYS A 78 -25.77 -16.36 -10.73
CA LYS A 78 -25.43 -16.70 -12.12
C LYS A 78 -25.80 -15.59 -13.10
N ILE A 79 -26.96 -14.93 -12.92
CA ILE A 79 -27.37 -13.78 -13.75
C ILE A 79 -26.29 -12.68 -13.74
N TYR A 80 -25.70 -12.40 -12.58
CA TYR A 80 -24.62 -11.41 -12.46
C TYR A 80 -23.31 -11.89 -13.08
N PHE A 81 -23.02 -13.20 -13.05
CA PHE A 81 -21.86 -13.76 -13.76
C PHE A 81 -21.99 -13.61 -15.27
N ASP A 82 -23.16 -13.91 -15.82
CA ASP A 82 -23.44 -13.80 -17.25
C ASP A 82 -23.43 -12.34 -17.71
N ARG A 83 -24.08 -11.44 -16.95
CA ARG A 83 -23.98 -9.98 -17.18
C ARG A 83 -22.54 -9.47 -17.15
N SER A 84 -21.73 -9.99 -16.22
CA SER A 84 -20.31 -9.65 -16.09
C SER A 84 -19.49 -10.11 -17.30
N LEU A 85 -19.81 -11.26 -17.89
CA LEU A 85 -19.19 -11.73 -19.13
C LEU A 85 -19.60 -10.85 -20.32
N ALA A 86 -20.90 -10.62 -20.50
CA ALA A 86 -21.42 -9.81 -21.59
C ALA A 86 -20.88 -8.36 -21.58
N ASP A 87 -20.81 -7.71 -20.41
CA ASP A 87 -20.19 -6.39 -20.24
C ASP A 87 -18.70 -6.40 -20.62
N PHE A 88 -17.98 -7.47 -20.27
CA PHE A 88 -16.58 -7.62 -20.63
C PHE A 88 -16.38 -7.82 -22.13
N GLU A 89 -17.18 -8.66 -22.79
CA GLU A 89 -17.12 -8.87 -24.23
C GLU A 89 -17.43 -7.58 -25.00
N SER A 90 -18.45 -6.83 -24.57
CA SER A 90 -18.77 -5.52 -25.15
C SER A 90 -17.61 -4.54 -25.01
N LYS A 91 -16.97 -4.48 -23.83
CA LYS A 91 -15.79 -3.64 -23.61
C LYS A 91 -14.59 -4.09 -24.43
N LYS A 92 -14.36 -5.39 -24.51
CA LYS A 92 -13.26 -5.97 -25.29
C LYS A 92 -13.43 -5.63 -26.78
N ALA A 93 -14.62 -5.85 -27.33
CA ALA A 93 -14.93 -5.48 -28.72
C ALA A 93 -14.76 -3.98 -28.96
N LYS A 94 -15.25 -3.13 -28.05
CA LYS A 94 -15.03 -1.67 -28.11
C LYS A 94 -13.56 -1.28 -28.07
N PHE A 95 -12.73 -2.00 -27.30
CA PHE A 95 -11.29 -1.75 -27.25
C PHE A 95 -10.60 -2.21 -28.53
N GLU A 96 -10.97 -3.38 -29.05
CA GLU A 96 -10.42 -3.95 -30.27
C GLU A 96 -10.76 -3.10 -31.51
N SER A 97 -11.92 -2.44 -31.51
CA SER A 97 -12.34 -1.50 -32.57
C SER A 97 -11.66 -0.13 -32.52
N LEU A 98 -10.89 0.20 -31.48
CA LEU A 98 -10.12 1.45 -31.43
C LEU A 98 -8.91 1.40 -32.37
N SER A 99 -8.45 2.57 -32.82
CA SER A 99 -7.22 2.67 -33.59
C SER A 99 -6.00 2.30 -32.75
N ASP A 100 -4.90 1.92 -33.41
CA ASP A 100 -3.67 1.56 -32.71
C ASP A 100 -3.10 2.75 -31.92
N GLU A 101 -3.24 3.98 -32.43
CA GLU A 101 -2.85 5.21 -31.74
C GLU A 101 -3.66 5.44 -30.46
N GLU A 102 -4.98 5.20 -30.50
CA GLU A 102 -5.85 5.32 -29.33
C GLU A 102 -5.52 4.26 -28.28
N LYS A 103 -5.29 3.01 -28.71
CA LYS A 103 -4.84 1.92 -27.83
C LYS A 103 -3.52 2.27 -27.16
N GLU A 104 -2.54 2.76 -27.92
CA GLU A 104 -1.24 3.18 -27.37
C GLU A 104 -1.41 4.32 -26.36
N LYS A 105 -2.23 5.33 -26.69
CA LYS A 105 -2.52 6.47 -25.79
C LYS A 105 -3.13 6.01 -24.48
N ILE A 106 -4.11 5.09 -24.51
CA ILE A 106 -4.73 4.52 -23.31
C ILE A 106 -3.70 3.75 -22.48
N MET A 107 -2.84 2.96 -23.13
CA MET A 107 -1.79 2.19 -22.46
C MET A 107 -0.74 3.11 -21.80
N LYS A 108 -0.28 4.13 -22.52
CA LYS A 108 0.67 5.15 -22.04
C LYS A 108 0.09 5.96 -20.89
N GLU A 109 -1.19 6.33 -20.95
CA GLU A 109 -1.87 6.98 -19.83
C GLU A 109 -1.92 6.07 -18.59
N GLY A 110 -2.21 4.79 -18.78
CA GLY A 110 -2.17 3.78 -17.74
C GLY A 110 -0.81 3.69 -17.04
N LEU A 111 0.28 3.66 -17.81
CA LEU A 111 1.65 3.68 -17.29
C LEU A 111 1.97 4.97 -16.54
N ARG A 112 1.68 6.14 -17.14
CA ARG A 112 1.87 7.45 -16.49
C ARG A 112 1.12 7.56 -15.16
N ARG A 113 -0.11 7.02 -15.08
CA ARG A 113 -0.90 7.00 -13.84
C ARG A 113 -0.25 6.10 -12.79
N LYS A 114 0.31 4.95 -13.18
CA LYS A 114 1.03 4.03 -12.28
C LYS A 114 2.28 4.70 -11.72
N GLU A 115 3.09 5.34 -12.56
CA GLU A 115 4.27 6.12 -12.16
C GLU A 115 3.90 7.26 -11.22
N ARG A 116 2.86 8.04 -11.53
CA ARG A 116 2.37 9.10 -10.64
C ARG A 116 1.97 8.56 -9.27
N LYS A 117 1.25 7.42 -9.23
CA LYS A 117 0.88 6.78 -7.96
C LYS A 117 2.11 6.30 -7.20
N GLN A 118 3.10 5.76 -7.89
CA GLN A 118 4.35 5.29 -7.30
C GLN A 118 5.14 6.45 -6.68
N LYS A 119 5.37 7.54 -7.44
CA LYS A 119 6.00 8.77 -6.94
C LYS A 119 5.27 9.36 -5.74
N MET A 120 3.93 9.31 -5.74
CA MET A 120 3.14 9.77 -4.59
C MET A 120 3.28 8.86 -3.36
N LYS A 121 3.43 7.54 -3.53
CA LYS A 121 3.72 6.61 -2.44
C LYS A 121 5.11 6.85 -1.87
N GLU A 122 6.11 7.01 -2.73
CA GLU A 122 7.49 7.34 -2.36
C GLU A 122 7.54 8.67 -1.60
N LYS A 123 6.96 9.73 -2.14
CA LYS A 123 6.87 11.03 -1.43
C LYS A 123 6.18 10.91 -0.07
N LYS A 124 5.12 10.11 0.05
CA LYS A 124 4.46 9.86 1.34
C LYS A 124 5.34 9.03 2.28
N ALA A 125 6.09 8.06 1.77
CA ALA A 125 7.04 7.27 2.54
C ALA A 125 8.19 8.15 3.05
N SER A 126 8.84 8.92 2.18
CA SER A 126 9.90 9.86 2.59
C SER A 126 9.38 10.95 3.52
N LYS A 127 8.15 11.44 3.36
CA LYS A 127 7.53 12.35 4.33
C LYS A 127 7.24 11.67 5.67
N ARG A 128 6.78 10.40 5.67
CA ARG A 128 6.58 9.63 6.89
C ARG A 128 7.91 9.42 7.62
N ILE A 129 8.97 9.01 6.92
CA ILE A 129 10.32 8.91 7.50
C ILE A 129 10.77 10.30 8.02
N GLY A 130 10.56 11.33 7.19
CA GLY A 130 10.84 12.74 7.47
C GLY A 130 10.06 13.35 8.66
N GLN A 131 8.93 12.75 9.02
CA GLN A 131 8.06 13.17 10.10
C GLN A 131 8.21 12.28 11.34
N MET A 132 8.50 10.99 11.16
CA MET A 132 8.38 10.00 12.22
C MET A 132 9.30 10.36 13.36
N HIS A 133 10.57 10.69 13.13
CA HIS A 133 11.43 11.22 14.19
C HIS A 133 12.55 12.07 13.61
N LYS A 134 12.36 13.40 13.53
CA LYS A 134 13.52 14.27 13.43
C LYS A 134 14.47 13.94 14.60
N PRO A 135 15.79 13.94 14.37
CA PRO A 135 16.76 13.68 15.43
C PRO A 135 16.52 14.69 16.57
N PRO A 136 16.56 14.25 17.84
CA PRO A 136 16.43 15.16 18.97
C PRO A 136 17.60 16.15 18.97
N SER A 137 17.31 17.42 19.26
CA SER A 137 18.35 18.42 19.55
C SER A 137 19.14 18.04 20.80
N ALA A 138 20.34 18.63 20.99
CA ALA A 138 21.18 18.44 22.17
C ALA A 138 20.41 18.66 23.47
N TYR A 139 19.59 19.70 23.52
CA TYR A 139 18.70 19.97 24.65
C TYR A 139 17.63 18.87 24.83
N ASN A 140 17.03 18.37 23.75
CA ASN A 140 16.03 17.29 23.84
C ASN A 140 16.63 15.98 24.34
N LEU A 141 17.88 15.68 23.96
CA LEU A 141 18.63 14.55 24.49
C LEU A 141 18.84 14.70 26.00
N PHE A 142 19.29 15.89 26.44
CA PHE A 142 19.44 16.19 27.86
C PHE A 142 18.12 16.07 28.63
N VAL A 143 17.03 16.65 28.11
CA VAL A 143 15.69 16.53 28.69
C VAL A 143 15.27 15.07 28.79
N LYS A 144 15.49 14.26 27.75
CA LYS A 144 15.12 12.83 27.74
C LYS A 144 15.87 12.04 28.82
N GLU A 145 17.18 12.27 28.94
CA GLU A 145 18.03 11.61 29.95
C GLU A 145 17.62 12.02 31.37
N ASN A 146 17.35 13.30 31.59
CA ASN A 146 17.11 13.83 32.93
C ASN A 146 15.63 13.88 33.36
N SER A 147 14.66 13.75 32.43
CA SER A 147 13.23 13.87 32.75
C SER A 147 12.78 12.88 33.82
N SER A 148 13.34 11.67 33.84
CA SER A 148 13.02 10.66 34.86
C SER A 148 13.57 11.06 36.24
N MET A 149 14.77 11.62 36.31
CA MET A 149 15.37 12.10 37.55
C MET A 149 14.58 13.28 38.12
N PHE A 150 14.20 14.25 37.29
CA PHE A 150 13.41 15.39 37.76
C PHE A 150 11.98 15.01 38.13
N ARG A 151 11.33 14.05 37.45
CA ARG A 151 10.00 13.55 37.85
C ARG A 151 10.02 12.78 39.17
N LYS A 152 11.11 12.04 39.45
CA LYS A 152 11.26 11.30 40.73
C LYS A 152 11.65 12.22 41.88
N ALA A 153 12.49 13.22 41.62
CA ALA A 153 12.96 14.17 42.63
C ALA A 153 11.88 15.18 43.05
N GLN A 154 10.82 15.37 42.25
CA GLN A 154 9.83 16.41 42.45
C GLN A 154 8.41 15.89 42.18
N THR A 155 7.57 15.79 43.23
CA THR A 155 6.10 15.70 43.12
C THR A 155 5.52 17.07 42.70
N VAL A 156 6.06 17.65 41.62
CA VAL A 156 5.76 19.03 41.22
C VAL A 156 5.13 19.05 39.83
N GLU A 157 4.28 20.04 39.57
CA GLU A 157 3.63 20.30 38.29
C GLU A 157 4.64 20.18 37.12
N PRO A 158 4.29 19.48 36.01
CA PRO A 158 5.19 19.28 34.86
C PRO A 158 5.86 20.55 34.32
N LYS A 159 5.21 21.72 34.45
CA LYS A 159 5.79 23.01 34.04
C LYS A 159 7.02 23.41 34.85
N MET A 160 7.03 23.15 36.16
CA MET A 160 8.16 23.49 37.03
C MET A 160 9.35 22.54 36.78
N VAL A 161 9.06 21.26 36.53
CA VAL A 161 10.07 20.28 36.10
C VAL A 161 10.81 20.77 34.84
N MET A 162 10.09 21.28 33.85
CA MET A 162 10.70 21.82 32.63
C MET A 162 11.54 23.07 32.88
N LYS A 163 11.12 23.96 33.78
CA LYS A 163 11.93 25.13 34.18
C LYS A 163 13.24 24.70 34.85
N ASN A 164 13.19 23.72 35.74
CA ASN A 164 14.37 23.21 36.44
C ASN A 164 15.36 22.52 35.48
N ILE A 165 14.85 21.74 34.51
CA ILE A 165 15.68 21.16 33.44
C ILE A 165 16.35 22.26 32.62
N ALA A 166 15.63 23.33 32.25
CA ALA A 166 16.19 24.44 31.49
C ALA A 166 17.29 25.18 32.27
N SER A 167 17.08 25.46 33.56
CA SER A 167 18.09 26.07 34.43
C SER A 167 19.33 25.17 34.55
N SER A 168 19.13 23.88 34.81
CA SER A 168 20.22 22.91 34.89
C SER A 168 21.02 22.84 33.59
N TRP A 169 20.34 22.82 32.43
CA TRP A 169 21.01 22.89 31.13
C TRP A 169 21.86 24.14 30.98
N ASN A 170 21.37 25.31 31.39
CA ASN A 170 22.13 26.56 31.30
C ASN A 170 23.37 26.53 32.20
N SER A 171 23.29 25.92 33.38
CA SER A 171 24.39 25.76 34.34
C SER A 171 25.44 24.71 33.95
N LEU A 172 25.17 23.82 33.00
CA LEU A 172 26.17 22.85 32.53
C LEU A 172 27.38 23.54 31.91
N SER A 173 28.56 22.96 32.13
CA SER A 173 29.80 23.37 31.52
C SER A 173 29.77 23.21 29.99
N GLU A 174 30.63 23.94 29.28
CA GLU A 174 30.72 23.83 27.82
C GLU A 174 31.15 22.43 27.37
N GLN A 175 32.00 21.75 28.16
CA GLN A 175 32.43 20.37 27.90
C GLN A 175 31.26 19.38 27.99
N GLU A 176 30.41 19.50 29.01
CA GLU A 176 29.22 18.65 29.16
C GLU A 176 28.18 18.92 28.07
N LYS A 177 27.93 20.19 27.75
CA LYS A 177 27.05 20.58 26.63
C LYS A 177 27.56 20.01 25.30
N LYS A 178 28.87 20.08 25.06
CA LYS A 178 29.51 19.57 23.85
C LYS A 178 29.21 18.08 23.63
N LYS A 179 29.21 17.26 24.68
CA LYS A 179 28.81 15.84 24.60
C LYS A 179 27.40 15.64 24.04
N TYR A 180 26.44 16.50 24.38
CA TYR A 180 25.08 16.43 23.85
C TYR A 180 24.99 16.98 22.43
N VAL A 181 25.75 18.04 22.13
CA VAL A 181 25.82 18.62 20.78
C VAL A 181 26.40 17.61 19.79
N ASP A 182 27.48 16.93 20.13
CA ASP A 182 28.11 15.94 19.26
C ASP A 182 27.21 14.72 19.06
N ARG A 183 26.55 14.23 20.12
CA ARG A 183 25.53 13.16 19.99
C ARG A 183 24.35 13.58 19.10
N ALA A 184 23.85 14.80 19.25
CA ALA A 184 22.77 15.32 18.40
C ALA A 184 23.20 15.49 16.93
N LYS A 185 24.44 15.90 16.68
CA LYS A 185 25.02 15.97 15.32
C LYS A 185 25.08 14.59 14.67
N ASN A 186 25.61 13.58 15.36
CA ASN A 186 25.69 12.22 14.84
C ASN A 186 24.31 11.67 14.47
N LEU A 187 23.32 11.81 15.37
CA LEU A 187 21.94 11.41 15.10
C LEU A 187 21.32 12.17 13.91
N ALA A 188 21.69 13.44 13.72
CA ALA A 188 21.23 14.22 12.58
C ALA A 188 21.84 13.80 11.25
N GLU A 189 23.10 13.36 11.26
CA GLU A 189 23.76 12.79 10.09
C GLU A 189 23.17 11.43 9.71
N GLU A 190 22.97 10.53 10.68
CA GLU A 190 22.29 9.23 10.49
C GLU A 190 20.87 9.41 9.93
N TYR A 191 20.14 10.39 10.43
CA TYR A 191 18.81 10.70 9.92
C TYR A 191 18.85 11.24 8.49
N LYS A 192 19.81 12.12 8.19
CA LYS A 192 19.98 12.70 6.85
C LYS A 192 20.37 11.64 5.82
N SER A 193 21.16 10.64 6.19
CA SER A 193 21.49 9.51 5.31
C SER A 193 20.27 8.61 5.09
N ALA A 194 19.51 8.30 6.15
CA ALA A 194 18.30 7.46 6.07
C ALA A 194 17.15 8.09 5.26
N VAL A 195 16.99 9.41 5.27
CA VAL A 195 15.92 10.12 4.51
C VAL A 195 16.31 10.35 3.04
N LYS A 196 17.61 10.43 2.74
CA LYS A 196 18.12 10.64 1.37
C LYS A 196 18.15 9.36 0.54
N SER A 197 18.28 8.19 1.17
CA SER A 197 18.18 6.88 0.51
C SER A 197 16.72 6.52 0.19
#